data_AF-A0A935ELG3-F1
#
_entry.id   AF-A0A935ELG3-F1
#
_cell.length_a   1.000
_cell.length_b   1.000
_cell.length_c   1.000
_cell.angle_alpha   90.00
_cell.angle_beta   90.00
_cell.angle_gamma   90.00
#
_symmetry.space_group_name_H-M   'P 1'
#
loop_
_entity.id
_entity.type
_entity.pdbx_description
1 polymer ?
#
loop_
_entity_poly.entity_id
_entity_poly.type
_entity_poly.pdbx_seq_one_letter_code
_entity_poly.pdbx_strand_id
1 'polypeptide(L)'
;MESAVINTRTDLDALAGTPAHADFMGQLSATLWRLELDAEAGTWRVIEDDSVIARYGLTRADFPAAQAPVPPEYVAPVAEVPAAVSMRQARLALLGAGLLASVNAALAAMPGAAGEAARIEWEYAHEIRRDSPLVAGLSGALAISGEQLDALFVAAAGL
;
A
#
# COMPACT_ATOMS: atom_id res chain seq x y z
N MET A 1 42.30 -0.44 -2.27
CA MET A 1 42.19 0.26 -3.57
C MET A 1 41.55 1.59 -3.27
N GLU A 2 42.29 2.69 -3.42
CA GLU A 2 41.74 4.04 -3.25
C GLU A 2 40.62 4.24 -4.27
N SER A 3 39.41 4.50 -3.80
CA SER A 3 38.31 4.92 -4.68
C SER A 3 38.58 6.38 -5.06
N ALA A 4 38.92 6.63 -6.32
CA ALA A 4 39.06 8.00 -6.82
C ALA A 4 37.69 8.70 -6.72
N VAL A 5 37.62 9.81 -5.99
CA VAL A 5 36.38 10.59 -5.84
C VAL A 5 36.21 11.46 -7.09
N ILE A 6 35.22 11.15 -7.94
CA ILE A 6 34.94 11.86 -9.19
C ILE A 6 33.78 12.84 -8.97
N ASN A 7 34.11 14.13 -8.80
CA ASN A 7 33.10 15.17 -8.51
C ASN A 7 32.85 16.10 -9.69
N THR A 8 33.82 16.26 -10.59
CA THR A 8 33.75 17.20 -11.71
C THR A 8 34.02 16.52 -13.05
N ARG A 9 33.69 17.22 -14.14
CA ARG A 9 34.04 16.77 -15.48
C ARG A 9 35.55 16.60 -15.68
N THR A 10 36.34 17.51 -15.10
CA THR A 10 37.81 17.45 -15.16
C THR A 10 38.36 16.19 -14.49
N ASP A 11 37.79 15.79 -13.36
CA ASP A 11 38.19 14.55 -12.67
C ASP A 11 37.88 13.31 -13.52
N LEU A 12 36.73 13.33 -14.19
CA LEU A 12 36.31 12.24 -15.07
C LEU A 12 37.25 12.13 -16.29
N ASP A 13 37.52 13.24 -16.98
CA ASP A 13 38.40 13.26 -18.15
C ASP A 13 39.83 12.81 -17.82
N ALA A 14 40.35 13.15 -16.63
CA ALA A 14 41.67 12.72 -16.17
C ALA A 14 41.79 11.19 -16.01
N LEU A 15 40.66 10.49 -15.83
CA LEU A 15 40.59 9.04 -15.68
C LEU A 15 40.26 8.32 -16.98
N ALA A 16 40.18 9.02 -18.11
CA ALA A 16 39.85 8.43 -19.41
C ALA A 16 40.74 7.21 -19.74
N GLY A 17 40.11 6.12 -20.18
CA GLY A 17 40.79 4.86 -20.50
C GLY A 17 41.10 3.96 -19.29
N THR A 18 40.77 4.39 -18.07
CA THR A 18 40.89 3.54 -16.88
C THR A 18 39.59 2.75 -16.60
N PRO A 19 39.66 1.62 -15.86
CA PRO A 19 38.48 0.93 -15.39
C PRO A 19 37.57 1.81 -14.52
N ALA A 20 38.15 2.70 -13.69
CA ALA A 20 37.39 3.61 -12.84
C ALA A 20 36.50 4.58 -13.65
N HIS A 21 36.98 5.07 -14.79
CA HIS A 21 36.16 5.86 -15.71
C HIS A 21 35.03 5.04 -16.33
N ALA A 22 35.31 3.80 -16.76
CA ALA A 22 34.28 2.92 -17.32
C ALA A 22 33.18 2.59 -16.31
N ASP A 23 33.56 2.29 -15.07
CA ASP A 23 32.62 2.01 -13.98
C ASP A 23 31.75 3.23 -13.67
N PHE A 24 32.35 4.42 -13.61
CA PHE A 24 31.62 5.67 -13.38
C PHE A 24 30.67 6.04 -14.52
N MET A 25 31.09 5.88 -15.78
CA MET A 25 30.20 6.05 -16.93
C MET A 25 29.05 5.03 -16.90
N GLY A 26 29.30 3.80 -16.46
CA GLY A 26 28.26 2.80 -16.22
C GLY A 26 27.24 3.26 -15.17
N GLN A 27 27.71 3.84 -14.06
CA GLN A 27 26.83 4.41 -13.02
C GLN A 27 26.00 5.58 -13.56
N LEU A 28 26.60 6.51 -14.30
CA LEU A 28 25.89 7.62 -14.93
C LEU A 28 24.82 7.13 -15.92
N SER A 29 25.15 6.11 -16.73
CA SER A 29 24.17 5.50 -17.64
C SER A 29 22.96 4.90 -16.92
N ALA A 30 23.13 4.40 -15.69
CA ALA A 30 22.02 3.86 -14.89
C ALA A 30 21.10 4.96 -14.35
N THR A 31 21.57 6.20 -14.24
CA THR A 31 20.78 7.34 -13.76
C THR A 31 19.87 7.97 -14.81
N LEU A 32 19.97 7.53 -16.07
CA LEU A 32 19.16 8.02 -17.19
C LEU A 32 17.67 7.70 -17.07
N TRP A 33 17.28 6.81 -16.15
CA TRP A 33 15.92 6.29 -16.08
C TRP A 33 15.34 6.50 -14.68
N ARG A 34 14.25 7.27 -14.61
CA ARG A 34 13.43 7.43 -13.42
C ARG A 34 12.15 6.62 -13.57
N LEU A 35 11.78 5.88 -12.52
CA LEU A 35 10.50 5.19 -12.46
C LEU A 35 9.48 6.07 -11.74
N GLU A 36 8.34 6.31 -12.38
CA GLU A 36 7.19 6.99 -11.79
C GLU A 36 5.97 6.08 -11.81
N LEU A 37 5.30 5.94 -10.67
CA LEU A 37 4.09 5.13 -10.57
C LEU A 37 2.90 5.90 -11.15
N ASP A 38 2.28 5.34 -12.17
CA ASP A 38 0.94 5.71 -12.60
C ASP A 38 -0.08 4.89 -11.79
N ALA A 39 -0.60 5.49 -10.73
CA ALA A 39 -1.53 4.81 -9.82
C ALA A 39 -2.89 4.51 -10.47
N GLU A 40 -3.30 5.28 -11.49
CA GLU A 40 -4.56 5.05 -12.21
C GLU A 40 -4.43 3.88 -13.18
N ALA A 41 -3.30 3.80 -13.89
CA ALA A 41 -3.01 2.69 -14.80
C ALA A 41 -2.43 1.46 -14.09
N GLY A 42 -2.04 1.57 -12.82
CA GLY A 42 -1.40 0.50 -12.07
C GLY A 42 -0.10 0.02 -12.72
N THR A 43 0.71 0.93 -13.27
CA THR A 43 1.96 0.58 -13.96
C THR A 43 3.07 1.60 -13.65
N TRP A 44 4.32 1.12 -13.67
CA TRP A 44 5.48 2.01 -13.59
C TRP A 44 5.82 2.56 -14.97
N ARG A 45 5.89 3.89 -15.08
CA ARG A 45 6.37 4.59 -16.27
C ARG A 45 7.87 4.83 -16.15
N VAL A 46 8.61 4.44 -17.18
CA VAL A 46 10.04 4.74 -17.30
C VAL A 46 10.19 6.08 -18.00
N ILE A 47 10.82 7.04 -17.34
CA ILE A 47 11.03 8.40 -17.83
C ILE A 47 12.53 8.62 -17.98
N GLU A 48 12.93 9.12 -19.15
CA GLU A 48 14.32 9.53 -19.39
C GLU A 48 14.63 10.82 -18.61
N ASP A 49 15.72 10.81 -17.84
CA ASP A 49 16.15 11.92 -16.99
C ASP A 49 17.65 12.17 -17.14
N ASP A 50 18.00 13.24 -17.87
CA ASP A 50 19.39 13.61 -18.14
C ASP A 50 20.01 14.50 -17.04
N SER A 51 19.29 14.78 -15.95
CA SER A 51 19.70 15.81 -14.97
C SER A 51 21.01 15.48 -14.24
N VAL A 52 21.34 14.20 -14.06
CA VAL A 52 22.59 13.76 -13.42
C VAL A 52 23.77 13.89 -14.39
N ILE A 53 23.61 13.41 -15.62
CA ILE A 53 24.67 13.45 -16.63
C ILE A 53 24.98 14.89 -17.06
N ALA A 54 23.98 15.77 -17.07
CA ALA A 54 24.15 17.19 -17.38
C ALA A 54 25.09 17.90 -16.40
N ARG A 55 25.21 17.43 -15.15
CA ARG A 55 26.16 17.98 -14.16
C ARG A 55 27.61 17.75 -14.56
N TYR A 56 27.86 16.74 -15.38
CA TYR A 56 29.17 16.42 -15.95
C TYR A 56 29.30 16.93 -17.40
N GLY A 57 28.39 17.78 -17.86
CA GLY A 57 28.37 18.30 -19.23
C GLY A 57 28.13 17.22 -20.30
N LEU A 58 27.60 16.07 -19.89
CA LEU A 58 27.23 14.97 -20.77
C LEU A 58 25.77 15.10 -21.22
N THR A 59 25.46 14.46 -22.33
CA THR A 59 24.14 14.40 -22.95
C THR A 59 23.74 12.96 -23.20
N ARG A 60 22.46 12.72 -23.50
CA ARG A 60 21.96 11.40 -23.91
C ARG A 60 22.77 10.74 -25.02
N ALA A 61 23.38 11.54 -25.92
CA ALA A 61 24.18 11.07 -27.04
C ALA A 61 25.50 10.40 -26.61
N ASP A 62 26.00 10.69 -25.41
CA ASP A 62 27.20 10.07 -24.86
C ASP A 62 26.96 8.63 -24.36
N PHE A 63 25.68 8.22 -24.27
CA PHE A 63 25.26 6.89 -23.81
C PHE A 63 24.41 6.15 -24.86
N PRO A 64 24.87 5.97 -26.11
CA PRO A 64 24.04 5.43 -27.19
C PRO A 64 23.57 3.99 -26.95
N ALA A 65 24.28 3.23 -26.12
CA ALA A 65 23.92 1.86 -25.73
C ALA A 65 23.02 1.78 -24.50
N ALA A 66 22.69 2.90 -23.84
CA ALA A 66 21.80 2.89 -22.69
C ALA A 66 20.39 2.50 -23.13
N GLN A 67 19.87 1.44 -22.54
CA GLN A 67 18.53 0.91 -22.79
C GLN A 67 17.66 1.15 -21.55
N ALA A 68 16.41 1.57 -21.78
CA ALA A 68 15.42 1.70 -20.74
C ALA A 68 15.21 0.34 -20.04
N PRO A 69 15.25 0.28 -18.70
CA PRO A 69 14.97 -0.96 -17.99
C PRO A 69 13.52 -1.38 -18.23
N VAL A 70 13.27 -2.69 -18.15
CA VAL A 70 11.89 -3.17 -18.08
C VAL A 70 11.33 -2.73 -16.72
N PRO A 71 10.21 -1.98 -16.67
CA PRO A 71 9.62 -1.58 -15.41
C PRO A 71 9.19 -2.82 -14.61
N PRO A 72 9.31 -2.80 -13.27
CA PRO A 72 8.79 -3.87 -12.45
C PRO A 72 7.26 -3.94 -12.57
N GLU A 73 6.69 -5.11 -12.29
CA GLU A 73 5.24 -5.24 -12.15
C GLU A 73 4.78 -4.46 -10.92
N TYR A 74 3.75 -3.62 -11.08
CA TYR A 74 3.13 -2.96 -9.94
C TYR A 74 2.14 -3.91 -9.28
N VAL A 75 2.38 -4.19 -7.99
CA VAL A 75 1.45 -4.92 -7.14
C VAL A 75 0.78 -3.91 -6.23
N ALA A 76 -0.52 -3.65 -6.46
CA ALA A 76 -1.29 -2.79 -5.59
C ALA A 76 -1.33 -3.38 -4.17
N PRO A 77 -1.12 -2.57 -3.12
CA PRO A 77 -1.32 -3.05 -1.76
C PRO A 77 -2.77 -3.50 -1.59
N VAL A 78 -2.97 -4.73 -1.11
CA VAL A 78 -4.31 -5.20 -0.73
C VAL A 78 -4.78 -4.31 0.42
N ALA A 79 -5.98 -3.74 0.30
CA ALA A 79 -6.58 -3.02 1.42
C ALA A 79 -6.74 -4.00 2.59
N GLU A 80 -5.94 -3.82 3.63
CA GLU A 80 -6.00 -4.70 4.81
C GLU A 80 -7.34 -4.47 5.51
N VAL A 81 -8.16 -5.52 5.57
CA VAL A 81 -9.39 -5.49 6.35
C VAL A 81 -9.02 -5.36 7.82
N PRO A 82 -9.48 -4.32 8.54
CA PRO A 82 -9.18 -4.16 9.96
C PRO A 82 -9.61 -5.39 10.76
N ALA A 83 -8.70 -5.95 11.56
CA ALA A 83 -9.01 -7.09 12.42
C ALA A 83 -9.97 -6.72 13.56
N ALA A 84 -9.96 -5.46 13.98
CA ALA A 84 -10.83 -4.90 15.01
C ALA A 84 -11.18 -3.45 14.69
N VAL A 85 -12.34 -3.00 15.14
CA VAL A 85 -12.76 -1.59 15.13
C VAL A 85 -13.41 -1.25 16.46
N SER A 86 -13.39 0.02 16.85
CA SER A 86 -14.09 0.44 18.08
C SER A 86 -15.60 0.22 17.96
N MET A 87 -16.28 0.04 19.09
CA MET A 87 -17.75 -0.12 19.07
C MET A 87 -18.48 1.09 18.50
N ARG A 88 -17.92 2.30 18.68
CA ARG A 88 -18.44 3.52 18.04
C ARG A 88 -18.38 3.40 16.52
N GLN A 89 -17.22 3.04 15.99
CA GLN A 89 -16.99 2.87 14.55
C GLN A 89 -17.93 1.81 13.95
N ALA A 90 -18.03 0.65 14.57
CA ALA A 90 -18.92 -0.43 14.14
C ALA A 90 -20.38 0.02 14.08
N ARG A 91 -20.88 0.65 15.17
CA ARG A 91 -22.28 1.12 15.24
C ARG A 91 -22.58 2.20 14.20
N LEU A 92 -21.65 3.12 13.96
CA LEU A 92 -21.82 4.16 12.94
C LEU A 92 -21.77 3.59 11.52
N ALA A 93 -20.88 2.64 11.23
CA ALA A 93 -20.82 1.97 9.94
C ALA A 93 -22.11 1.18 9.66
N LEU A 94 -22.59 0.42 10.65
CA LEU A 94 -23.86 -0.31 10.56
C LEU A 94 -25.06 0.62 10.42
N LEU A 95 -25.04 1.79 11.06
CA LEU A 95 -26.07 2.81 10.89
C LEU A 95 -26.06 3.36 9.46
N GLY A 96 -24.87 3.69 8.93
CA GLY A 96 -24.71 4.15 7.55
C GLY A 96 -25.12 3.10 6.52
N ALA A 97 -24.93 1.82 6.83
CA ALA A 97 -25.37 0.70 6.00
C ALA A 97 -26.86 0.33 6.19
N GLY A 98 -27.59 0.97 7.10
CA GLY A 98 -28.98 0.63 7.42
C GLY A 98 -29.17 -0.73 8.13
N LEU A 99 -28.09 -1.34 8.61
CA LEU A 99 -28.09 -2.67 9.23
C LEU A 99 -28.18 -2.64 10.76
N LEU A 100 -27.97 -1.49 11.39
CA LEU A 100 -27.93 -1.38 12.86
C LEU A 100 -29.23 -1.88 13.52
N ALA A 101 -30.39 -1.58 12.93
CA ALA A 101 -31.68 -2.04 13.43
C ALA A 101 -31.81 -3.57 13.37
N SER A 102 -31.36 -4.17 12.27
CA SER A 102 -31.35 -5.64 12.09
C SER A 102 -30.41 -6.33 13.07
N VAL A 103 -29.23 -5.75 13.32
CA VAL A 103 -28.28 -6.24 14.34
C VAL A 103 -28.90 -6.22 15.73
N ASN A 104 -29.54 -5.11 16.12
CA ASN A 104 -30.20 -5.00 17.41
C ASN A 104 -31.35 -6.02 17.56
N ALA A 105 -32.13 -6.23 16.51
CA ALA A 105 -33.19 -7.24 16.50
C ALA A 105 -32.63 -8.67 16.62
N ALA A 106 -31.56 -8.98 15.90
CA ALA A 106 -30.89 -10.28 15.98
C ALA A 106 -30.33 -10.55 17.39
N LEU A 107 -29.67 -9.56 18.00
CA LEU A 107 -29.18 -9.64 19.38
C LEU A 107 -30.30 -9.87 20.40
N ALA A 108 -31.42 -9.17 20.25
CA ALA A 108 -32.58 -9.33 21.13
C ALA A 108 -33.23 -10.71 21.01
N ALA A 109 -33.14 -11.34 19.84
CA ALA A 109 -33.69 -12.67 19.58
C ALA A 109 -32.80 -13.83 20.09
N MET A 110 -31.54 -13.57 20.50
CA MET A 110 -30.63 -14.60 20.98
C MET A 110 -31.04 -15.12 22.37
N PRO A 111 -31.35 -16.42 22.53
CA PRO A 111 -31.80 -16.97 23.80
C PRO A 111 -30.63 -17.40 24.71
N GLY A 112 -30.91 -17.48 26.01
CA GLY A 112 -30.04 -18.11 27.01
C GLY A 112 -28.71 -17.38 27.24
N ALA A 113 -27.78 -18.07 27.93
CA ALA A 113 -26.52 -17.48 28.38
C ALA A 113 -25.66 -16.90 27.24
N ALA A 114 -25.73 -17.49 26.04
CA ALA A 114 -25.02 -16.98 24.87
C ALA A 114 -25.58 -15.63 24.40
N GLY A 115 -26.90 -15.44 24.43
CA GLY A 115 -27.54 -14.17 24.09
C GLY A 115 -27.26 -13.09 25.13
N GLU A 116 -27.26 -13.42 26.42
CA GLU A 116 -26.82 -12.52 27.48
C GLU A 116 -25.36 -12.08 27.28
N ALA A 117 -24.45 -13.00 26.99
CA ALA A 117 -23.04 -12.70 26.72
C ALA A 117 -22.89 -11.80 25.48
N ALA A 118 -23.59 -12.11 24.39
CA ALA A 118 -23.58 -11.31 23.17
C ALA A 118 -24.06 -9.87 23.42
N ARG A 119 -25.10 -9.69 24.23
CA ARG A 119 -25.59 -8.36 24.63
C ARG A 119 -24.61 -7.61 25.53
N ILE A 120 -23.94 -8.29 26.46
CA ILE A 120 -22.90 -7.68 27.31
C ILE A 120 -21.72 -7.21 26.45
N GLU A 121 -21.24 -8.07 25.55
CA GLU A 121 -20.15 -7.74 24.63
C GLU A 121 -20.56 -6.58 23.71
N TRP A 122 -21.75 -6.65 23.12
CA TRP A 122 -22.28 -5.59 22.28
C TRP A 122 -22.45 -4.26 23.02
N GLU A 123 -22.75 -4.24 24.31
CA GLU A 123 -22.98 -3.00 25.06
C GLU A 123 -21.68 -2.40 25.60
N TYR A 124 -20.80 -3.23 26.16
CA TYR A 124 -19.69 -2.80 27.02
C TYR A 124 -18.29 -3.05 26.45
N ALA A 125 -18.14 -3.78 25.35
CA ALA A 125 -16.83 -3.93 24.72
C ALA A 125 -16.29 -2.58 24.23
N HIS A 126 -14.98 -2.40 24.27
CA HIS A 126 -14.34 -1.21 23.69
C HIS A 126 -14.21 -1.32 22.16
N GLU A 127 -13.96 -2.53 21.70
CA GLU A 127 -13.75 -2.89 20.30
C GLU A 127 -14.49 -4.18 19.96
N ILE A 128 -14.77 -4.35 18.68
CA ILE A 128 -15.30 -5.58 18.11
C ILE A 128 -14.30 -6.14 17.11
N ARG A 129 -13.97 -7.41 17.26
CA ARG A 129 -13.06 -8.12 16.35
C ARG A 129 -13.83 -8.84 15.26
N ARG A 130 -13.28 -8.83 14.05
CA ARG A 130 -13.87 -9.50 12.88
C ARG A 130 -14.00 -11.01 13.07
N ASP A 131 -13.05 -11.62 13.78
CA ASP A 131 -13.01 -13.04 14.10
C ASP A 131 -13.73 -13.40 15.41
N SER A 132 -14.44 -12.45 16.03
CA SER A 132 -15.17 -12.72 17.27
C SER A 132 -16.39 -13.64 17.04
N PRO A 133 -16.75 -14.48 18.04
CA PRO A 133 -17.98 -15.27 18.00
C PRO A 133 -19.23 -14.42 17.81
N LEU A 134 -19.26 -13.20 18.37
CA LEU A 134 -20.36 -12.26 18.21
C LEU A 134 -20.56 -11.86 16.74
N VAL A 135 -19.47 -11.47 16.06
CA VAL A 135 -19.52 -11.11 14.64
C VAL A 135 -19.94 -12.30 13.79
N ALA A 136 -19.37 -13.48 14.02
CA ALA A 136 -19.74 -14.70 13.29
C ALA A 136 -21.22 -15.07 13.48
N GLY A 137 -21.74 -14.92 14.70
CA GLY A 137 -23.14 -15.17 15.02
C GLY A 137 -24.08 -14.17 14.33
N LEU A 138 -23.75 -12.88 14.36
CA LEU A 138 -24.55 -11.83 13.72
C LEU A 138 -24.49 -11.90 12.20
N SER A 139 -23.32 -12.16 11.61
CA SER A 139 -23.18 -12.31 10.17
C SER A 139 -23.98 -13.51 9.66
N GLY A 140 -23.97 -14.63 10.39
CA GLY A 140 -24.78 -15.79 10.09
C GLY A 140 -26.29 -15.51 10.19
N ALA A 141 -26.73 -14.86 11.27
CA ALA A 141 -28.14 -14.54 11.49
C ALA A 141 -28.71 -13.56 10.45
N LEU A 142 -27.88 -12.65 9.95
CA LEU A 142 -28.27 -11.60 8.99
C LEU A 142 -27.89 -11.94 7.54
N ALA A 143 -27.33 -13.13 7.28
CA ALA A 143 -26.83 -13.55 5.98
C ALA A 143 -25.84 -12.55 5.33
N ILE A 144 -24.98 -11.93 6.15
CA ILE A 144 -23.92 -11.01 5.70
C ILE A 144 -22.77 -11.85 5.13
N SER A 145 -22.41 -11.61 3.87
CA SER A 145 -21.29 -12.31 3.22
C SER A 145 -19.93 -11.87 3.78
N GLY A 146 -18.88 -12.65 3.54
CA GLY A 146 -17.52 -12.29 3.94
C GLY A 146 -17.08 -10.95 3.34
N GLU A 147 -17.38 -10.70 2.07
CA GLU A 147 -17.07 -9.44 1.39
C GLU A 147 -17.86 -8.25 1.97
N GLN A 148 -19.12 -8.45 2.32
CA GLN A 148 -19.93 -7.40 2.96
C GLN A 148 -19.41 -7.09 4.36
N LEU A 149 -18.97 -8.12 5.10
CA LEU A 149 -18.36 -7.95 6.41
C LEU A 149 -17.02 -7.18 6.29
N ASP A 150 -16.20 -7.51 5.30
CA ASP A 150 -14.95 -6.81 5.00
C ASP A 150 -15.20 -5.33 4.70
N ALA A 151 -16.18 -5.06 3.82
CA ALA A 151 -16.59 -3.70 3.50
C ALA A 151 -17.07 -2.92 4.73
N LEU A 152 -17.80 -3.56 5.65
CA LEU A 152 -18.24 -2.94 6.91
C LEU A 152 -17.07 -2.59 7.83
N PHE A 153 -16.08 -3.49 7.98
CA PHE A 153 -14.90 -3.22 8.80
C PHE A 153 -14.01 -2.13 8.20
N VAL A 154 -13.82 -2.12 6.88
CA VAL A 154 -13.09 -1.07 6.17
C VAL A 154 -13.80 0.28 6.32
N ALA A 155 -15.13 0.32 6.13
CA ALA A 155 -15.91 1.54 6.32
C ALA A 155 -15.86 2.04 7.78
N ALA A 156 -15.94 1.13 8.75
CA ALA A 156 -15.88 1.45 10.17
C ALA A 156 -14.53 2.07 10.57
N ALA A 157 -13.40 1.58 10.07
CA ALA A 157 -12.09 2.14 10.41
C ALA A 157 -11.90 3.59 9.95
N GLY A 158 -12.70 4.09 9.01
CA GLY A 158 -12.69 5.48 8.57
C GLY A 158 -13.51 6.46 9.43
N LEU A 159 -14.16 6.00 10.51
CA LEU A 159 -15.11 6.77 11.35
C LEU A 159 -14.55 7.11 12.74
#